data_AF-A0A2A2JMY5-F1
#
_entry.id   AF-A0A2A2JMY5-F1
#
_cell.length_a   1.000
_cell.length_b   1.000
_cell.length_c   1.000
_cell.angle_alpha   90.00
_cell.angle_beta   90.00
_cell.angle_gamma   90.00
#
_symmetry.space_group_name_H-M   'P 1'
#
loop_
_entity.id
_entity.type
_entity.pdbx_description
1 polymer ?
#
loop_
_entity_poly.entity_id
_entity_poly.type
_entity_poly.pdbx_seq_one_letter_code
_entity_poly.pdbx_strand_id
1 'polypeptide(L)'
;MSTTTTTPDCQAAYGEFGIGWTYWAGDANSDPGCFGVVNDGTVISSGVQEITDFCANNGPAGATPASFHSQAQYDFLTTTTRLGSAVPAWLNLYYDMTTGELMWIDGSPVDYIHAPLLNTDPTTTMQGWFFDVITL
;
A
#
# COMPACT_ATOMS: atom_id res chain seq x y z
N MET A 1 1.85 -3.42 3.27
CA MET A 1 1.97 -4.53 2.32
C MET A 1 0.61 -5.12 2.03
N SER A 2 0.39 -5.67 0.83
CA SER A 2 -0.77 -6.47 0.46
C SER A 2 -0.35 -7.78 -0.22
N THR A 3 -1.23 -8.78 -0.22
CA THR A 3 -1.09 -10.01 -1.02
C THR A 3 -2.47 -10.58 -1.35
N THR A 4 -2.59 -11.28 -2.48
CA THR A 4 -3.84 -11.88 -3.00
C THR A 4 -4.17 -13.25 -2.37
N THR A 5 -3.47 -13.63 -1.30
CA THR A 5 -3.61 -14.94 -0.67
C THR A 5 -4.93 -15.09 0.10
N THR A 6 -5.32 -16.35 0.35
CA THR A 6 -6.58 -16.67 1.04
C THR A 6 -6.47 -16.43 2.56
N THR A 7 -7.60 -16.38 3.28
CA THR A 7 -7.66 -16.12 4.73
C THR A 7 -6.70 -16.97 5.60
N PRO A 8 -6.48 -18.28 5.32
CA PRO A 8 -5.48 -19.09 6.02
C PRO A 8 -4.04 -18.59 5.91
N ASP A 9 -3.68 -17.99 4.78
CA ASP A 9 -2.33 -17.49 4.50
C ASP A 9 -2.05 -16.19 5.26
N CYS A 10 -3.06 -15.33 5.46
CA CYS A 10 -2.92 -14.13 6.29
C CYS A 10 -2.58 -14.50 7.75
N GLN A 11 -3.20 -15.56 8.28
CA GLN A 11 -2.99 -15.98 9.67
C GLN A 11 -1.65 -16.70 9.88
N ALA A 12 -1.19 -17.47 8.88
CA ALA A 12 0.10 -18.14 8.91
C ALA A 12 1.29 -17.15 8.91
N ALA A 13 1.17 -16.03 8.17
CA ALA A 13 2.22 -15.02 8.05
C ALA A 13 2.60 -14.32 9.38
N TYR A 14 1.74 -14.37 10.41
CA TYR A 14 2.06 -13.82 11.73
C TYR A 14 3.23 -14.56 12.41
N GLY A 15 3.31 -15.89 12.24
CA GLY A 15 4.34 -16.72 12.88
C GLY A 15 5.72 -16.63 12.21
N GLU A 16 5.77 -16.22 10.94
CA GLU A 16 6.99 -16.21 10.12
C GLU A 16 7.63 -14.81 10.05
N PHE A 17 6.83 -13.76 9.92
CA PHE A 17 7.32 -12.39 9.71
C PHE A 17 7.12 -11.47 10.91
N GLY A 18 6.35 -11.90 11.93
CA GLY A 18 6.02 -11.08 13.09
C GLY A 18 5.13 -9.86 12.78
N ILE A 19 4.55 -9.81 11.58
CA ILE A 19 3.65 -8.75 11.11
C ILE A 19 2.21 -9.18 11.35
N GLY A 20 1.40 -8.30 11.93
CA GLY A 20 -0.05 -8.52 12.04
C GLY A 20 -0.71 -8.32 10.67
N TRP A 21 -1.14 -9.41 10.03
CA TRP A 21 -1.90 -9.37 8.79
C TRP A 21 -3.40 -9.44 9.08
N THR A 22 -4.18 -8.60 8.39
CA THR A 22 -5.64 -8.56 8.49
C THR A 22 -6.24 -8.85 7.12
N TYR A 23 -7.21 -9.76 7.07
CA TYR A 23 -7.92 -10.10 5.84
C TYR A 23 -9.03 -9.09 5.55
N TRP A 24 -9.03 -8.57 4.32
CA TRP A 24 -10.13 -7.82 3.71
C TRP A 24 -10.92 -8.77 2.80
N ALA A 25 -12.23 -8.83 2.98
CA ALA A 25 -13.10 -9.73 2.21
C ALA A 25 -13.43 -9.23 0.80
N GLY A 26 -13.02 -8.01 0.44
CA GLY A 26 -13.45 -7.36 -0.79
C GLY A 26 -14.79 -6.64 -0.65
N ASP A 27 -15.08 -5.80 -1.62
CA ASP A 27 -16.39 -5.19 -1.85
C ASP A 27 -16.69 -5.13 -3.35
N ALA A 28 -17.72 -4.37 -3.76
CA ALA A 28 -18.09 -4.26 -5.17
C ALA A 28 -17.02 -3.60 -6.06
N ASN A 29 -16.04 -2.91 -5.47
CA ASN A 29 -15.03 -2.12 -6.16
C ASN A 29 -13.59 -2.50 -5.77
N SER A 30 -13.40 -3.47 -4.88
CA SER A 30 -12.08 -3.88 -4.39
C SER A 30 -12.03 -5.38 -4.15
N ASP A 31 -10.98 -6.01 -4.66
CA ASP A 31 -10.78 -7.43 -4.49
C ASP A 31 -10.38 -7.78 -3.04
N PRO A 32 -10.68 -9.01 -2.58
CA PRO A 32 -10.19 -9.51 -1.29
C PRO A 32 -8.66 -9.58 -1.25
N GLY A 33 -8.10 -9.45 -0.04
CA GLY A 33 -6.66 -9.56 0.15
C GLY A 33 -6.22 -9.49 1.61
N CYS A 34 -4.98 -9.88 1.89
CA CYS A 34 -4.36 -9.70 3.20
C CYS A 34 -3.59 -8.39 3.23
N PHE A 35 -3.70 -7.64 4.33
CA PHE A 35 -2.98 -6.38 4.51
C PHE A 35 -2.19 -6.39 5.81
N GLY A 36 -0.92 -5.99 5.74
CA GLY A 36 0.00 -5.93 6.87
C GLY A 36 0.72 -4.59 6.91
N VAL A 37 0.89 -4.03 8.10
CA VAL A 37 1.63 -2.78 8.33
C VAL A 37 2.94 -3.10 9.03
N VAL A 38 4.04 -2.61 8.46
CA VAL A 38 5.35 -2.70 9.08
C VAL A 38 5.71 -1.35 9.68
N ASN A 39 5.80 -1.32 11.00
CA ASN A 39 6.26 -0.15 11.74
C ASN A 39 7.77 -0.26 11.95
N ASP A 40 8.53 -0.11 10.87
CA ASP A 40 9.98 -0.06 10.93
C ASP A 40 10.45 1.36 10.62
N GLY A 41 10.81 2.10 11.67
CA GLY A 41 11.32 3.47 11.57
C GLY A 41 12.70 3.56 10.88
N THR A 42 13.30 2.44 10.50
CA THR A 42 14.53 2.38 9.71
C THR A 42 14.28 2.25 8.20
N VAL A 43 13.05 1.95 7.78
CA VAL A 43 12.64 1.94 6.36
C VAL A 43 12.36 3.38 5.93
N ILE A 44 13.45 4.11 5.74
CA ILE A 44 13.50 5.40 5.05
C ILE A 44 13.85 5.14 3.58
N SER A 45 13.02 4.38 2.86
CA SER A 45 13.27 4.14 1.44
C SER A 45 12.96 5.39 0.62
N SER A 46 13.73 5.63 -0.44
CA SER A 46 13.48 6.73 -1.37
C SER A 46 13.06 6.26 -2.76
N GLY A 47 12.66 4.99 -2.93
CA GLY A 47 12.40 4.42 -4.25
C GLY A 47 11.39 3.27 -4.31
N VAL A 48 10.65 3.20 -5.42
CA VAL A 48 9.71 2.10 -5.78
C VAL A 48 10.35 0.73 -5.70
N GLN A 49 11.60 0.58 -6.17
CA GLN A 49 12.26 -0.72 -6.16
C GLN A 49 12.56 -1.18 -4.73
N GLU A 50 13.02 -0.28 -3.86
CA GLU A 50 13.39 -0.60 -2.48
C GLU A 50 12.17 -1.04 -1.66
N ILE A 51 11.03 -0.34 -1.81
CA ILE A 51 9.79 -0.72 -1.11
C ILE A 51 9.24 -2.05 -1.64
N THR A 52 9.40 -2.32 -2.94
CA THR A 52 9.01 -3.59 -3.57
C THR A 52 9.84 -4.74 -3.03
N ASP A 53 11.18 -4.59 -3.02
CA ASP A 53 12.11 -5.59 -2.50
C ASP A 53 11.89 -5.82 -1.00
N PHE A 54 11.59 -4.76 -0.25
CA PHE A 54 11.26 -4.87 1.17
C PHE A 54 10.04 -5.76 1.40
N CYS A 55 8.95 -5.52 0.66
CA CYS A 55 7.73 -6.31 0.80
C CYS A 55 7.94 -7.76 0.38
N ALA A 56 8.66 -7.99 -0.73
CA ALA A 56 8.94 -9.33 -1.23
C ALA A 56 9.81 -10.16 -0.27
N ASN A 57 10.74 -9.52 0.46
CA ASN A 57 11.67 -10.20 1.38
C ASN A 57 11.13 -10.35 2.81
N ASN A 58 10.20 -9.50 3.23
CA ASN A 58 9.70 -9.44 4.61
C ASN A 58 8.21 -9.77 4.75
N GLY A 59 7.54 -10.08 3.64
CA GLY A 59 6.16 -10.54 3.60
C GLY A 59 6.04 -11.97 3.08
N PRO A 60 4.83 -12.54 3.11
CA PRO A 60 4.55 -13.82 2.46
C PRO A 60 4.85 -13.76 0.96
N ALA A 61 5.01 -14.92 0.33
CA ALA A 61 5.25 -15.00 -1.11
C ALA A 61 4.18 -14.20 -1.90
N GLY A 62 4.65 -13.31 -2.78
CA GLY A 62 3.78 -12.42 -3.55
C GLY A 62 3.35 -11.14 -2.81
N ALA A 63 3.91 -10.85 -1.63
CA ALA A 63 3.67 -9.59 -0.95
C ALA A 63 4.24 -8.40 -1.73
N THR A 64 3.42 -7.38 -1.91
CA THR A 64 3.76 -6.11 -2.55
C THR A 64 3.45 -4.94 -1.60
N PRO A 65 3.91 -3.72 -1.90
CA PRO A 65 3.34 -2.54 -1.26
C PRO A 65 1.82 -2.49 -1.52
N ALA A 66 1.07 -1.83 -0.63
CA ALA A 66 -0.40 -1.91 -0.65
C ALA A 66 -1.02 -0.90 -1.63
N SER A 67 -1.97 -1.37 -2.45
CA SER A 67 -2.91 -0.58 -3.25
C SER A 67 -4.31 -0.65 -2.63
N PHE A 68 -5.17 0.32 -2.95
CA PHE A 68 -6.58 0.29 -2.57
C PHE A 68 -7.48 0.95 -3.62
N HIS A 69 -8.70 0.43 -3.75
CA HIS A 69 -9.61 0.66 -4.86
C HIS A 69 -11.02 1.11 -4.42
N SER A 70 -11.25 1.26 -3.11
CA SER A 70 -12.56 1.70 -2.60
C SER A 70 -12.46 2.46 -1.28
N GLN A 71 -13.51 3.25 -0.99
CA GLN A 71 -13.66 3.92 0.31
C GLN A 71 -13.74 2.91 1.46
N ALA A 72 -14.46 1.80 1.30
CA ALA A 72 -14.60 0.83 2.38
C ALA A 72 -13.29 0.10 2.65
N GLN A 73 -12.48 -0.16 1.62
CA GLN A 73 -11.13 -0.68 1.77
C GLN A 73 -10.21 0.34 2.44
N TYR A 74 -10.26 1.62 2.04
CA TYR A 74 -9.51 2.69 2.72
C TYR A 74 -9.90 2.80 4.20
N ASP A 75 -11.19 2.79 4.51
CA ASP A 75 -11.70 2.82 5.88
C ASP A 75 -11.23 1.60 6.66
N PHE A 76 -11.29 0.41 6.07
CA PHE A 76 -10.76 -0.81 6.67
C PHE A 76 -9.26 -0.69 7.00
N LEU A 77 -8.45 -0.22 6.05
CA LEU A 77 -7.01 -0.06 6.24
C LEU A 77 -6.72 1.01 7.31
N THR A 78 -7.40 2.15 7.30
CA THR A 78 -7.16 3.24 8.26
C THR A 78 -7.67 2.95 9.67
N THR A 79 -8.81 2.28 9.81
CA THR A 79 -9.44 2.01 11.11
C THR A 79 -8.97 0.71 11.75
N THR A 80 -8.73 -0.33 10.95
CA THR A 80 -8.45 -1.69 11.45
C THR A 80 -6.96 -2.00 11.48
N THR A 81 -6.16 -1.50 10.53
CA THR A 81 -4.73 -1.88 10.40
C THR A 81 -3.72 -0.93 11.06
N ARG A 82 -4.18 -0.04 11.96
CA ARG A 82 -3.31 0.91 12.70
C ARG A 82 -2.57 1.97 11.86
N LEU A 83 -2.85 2.09 10.55
CA LEU A 83 -2.40 3.24 9.75
C LEU A 83 -2.87 4.58 10.37
N GLY A 84 -3.93 4.56 11.17
CA GLY A 84 -4.44 5.71 11.90
C GLY A 84 -3.57 6.26 13.04
N SER A 85 -2.41 5.68 13.38
CA SER A 85 -1.52 6.24 14.41
C SER A 85 -0.35 7.02 13.81
N ALA A 86 -0.61 8.25 13.33
CA ALA A 86 0.34 9.37 13.17
C ALA A 86 1.70 9.14 12.46
N VAL A 87 1.93 8.00 11.80
CA VAL A 87 3.16 7.69 11.07
C VAL A 87 2.80 7.47 9.60
N PRO A 88 3.34 8.28 8.67
CA PRO A 88 3.08 8.10 7.26
C PRO A 88 3.61 6.74 6.78
N ALA A 89 2.84 6.08 5.92
CA ALA A 89 3.16 4.75 5.39
C ALA A 89 3.42 4.81 3.89
N TRP A 90 4.36 3.99 3.43
CA TRP A 90 4.60 3.78 2.01
C TRP A 90 3.52 2.90 1.38
N LEU A 91 2.99 3.35 0.25
CA LEU A 91 2.00 2.64 -0.54
C LEU A 91 2.57 2.22 -1.89
N ASN A 92 1.77 1.45 -2.64
CA ASN A 92 2.12 0.96 -3.97
C ASN A 92 2.04 2.03 -5.08
N LEU A 93 1.97 3.32 -4.73
CA LEU A 93 1.62 4.42 -5.63
C LEU A 93 2.86 5.18 -6.10
N TYR A 94 2.95 5.46 -7.40
CA TYR A 94 4.02 6.29 -7.96
C TYR A 94 3.53 7.18 -9.09
N TYR A 95 4.27 8.26 -9.35
CA TYR A 95 4.05 9.17 -10.46
C TYR A 95 5.12 8.96 -11.54
N ASP A 96 4.70 8.65 -12.75
CA ASP A 96 5.60 8.53 -13.91
C ASP A 96 5.70 9.89 -14.60
N MET A 97 6.90 10.49 -14.57
CA MET A 97 7.14 11.79 -15.20
C MET A 97 7.15 11.75 -16.73
N THR A 98 7.28 10.57 -17.33
CA THR A 98 7.29 10.36 -18.78
C THR A 98 5.88 10.42 -19.34
N THR A 99 4.93 9.75 -18.68
CA THR A 99 3.52 9.72 -19.08
C THR A 99 2.71 10.85 -18.43
N GLY A 100 3.19 11.36 -17.29
CA GLY A 100 2.50 12.34 -16.47
C GLY A 100 1.34 11.73 -15.68
N GLU A 101 1.35 10.41 -15.47
CA GLU A 101 0.26 9.65 -14.87
C GLU A 101 0.63 9.08 -13.49
N LEU A 102 -0.41 8.91 -12.66
CA LEU A 102 -0.31 8.24 -11.38
C LEU A 102 -0.66 6.75 -11.57
N MET A 103 0.17 5.86 -11.04
CA MET A 103 0.06 4.42 -11.27
C MET A 103 0.32 3.62 -10.00
N TRP A 104 -0.32 2.44 -9.90
CA TRP A 104 0.06 1.43 -8.91
C TRP A 104 1.19 0.56 -9.46
N ILE A 105 2.19 0.20 -8.63
CA ILE A 105 3.33 -0.64 -9.04
C ILE A 105 2.87 -2.06 -9.43
N ASP A 106 1.76 -2.54 -8.85
CA ASP A 106 1.15 -3.84 -9.21
C ASP A 106 0.46 -3.84 -10.59
N GLY A 107 0.38 -2.68 -11.26
CA GLY A 107 -0.24 -2.52 -12.57
C GLY A 107 -1.77 -2.43 -12.55
N SER A 108 -2.39 -2.43 -11.37
CA SER A 108 -3.82 -2.17 -11.23
C SER A 108 -4.16 -0.70 -11.58
N PRO A 109 -5.37 -0.42 -12.06
CA PRO A 109 -5.77 0.95 -12.35
C PRO A 109 -5.87 1.78 -11.08
N VAL A 110 -5.46 3.05 -11.15
CA VAL A 110 -5.74 4.03 -10.09
C VAL A 110 -7.17 4.55 -10.27
N ASP A 111 -8.13 3.79 -9.73
CA ASP A 111 -9.57 4.04 -9.79
C ASP A 111 -10.14 4.72 -8.54
N TYR A 112 -9.38 4.70 -7.45
CA TYR A 112 -9.72 5.37 -6.21
C TYR A 112 -8.50 6.03 -5.56
N ILE A 113 -8.64 7.30 -5.20
CA ILE A 113 -7.64 8.09 -4.48
C ILE A 113 -8.35 8.82 -3.34
N HIS A 114 -7.85 8.65 -2.12
CA HIS A 114 -8.28 9.44 -0.97
C HIS A 114 -7.19 10.45 -0.60
N ALA A 115 -7.24 11.64 -1.20
CA ALA A 115 -6.35 12.75 -0.88
C ALA A 115 -7.18 14.00 -0.56
N PRO A 116 -6.75 14.86 0.38
CA PRO A 116 -7.23 16.23 0.41
C PRO A 116 -6.66 16.93 -0.83
N LEU A 117 -7.36 16.82 -1.97
CA LEU A 117 -6.99 17.48 -3.21
C LEU A 117 -7.27 18.99 -3.11
N LEU A 118 -6.49 19.68 -2.28
CA LEU A 118 -6.45 21.14 -2.23
C LEU A 118 -5.47 21.71 -3.27
N ASN A 119 -4.66 20.87 -3.93
CA ASN A 119 -3.74 21.23 -5.01
C ASN A 119 -3.85 20.21 -6.15
N THR A 120 -3.75 20.68 -7.40
CA THR A 120 -3.70 19.85 -8.62
C THR A 120 -2.37 19.14 -8.80
N ASP A 121 -1.36 19.46 -7.98
CA ASP A 121 -0.09 18.75 -7.95
C ASP A 121 -0.13 17.58 -6.94
N PRO A 122 -0.24 16.32 -7.42
CA PRO A 122 -0.26 15.14 -6.55
C PRO A 122 1.06 15.01 -5.76
N THR A 123 2.15 15.61 -6.25
CA THR A 123 3.46 15.52 -5.58
C THR A 123 3.53 16.29 -4.26
N THR A 124 2.61 17.24 -4.05
CA THR A 124 2.60 18.13 -2.87
C THR A 124 1.49 17.82 -1.88
N THR A 125 0.46 17.07 -2.30
CA THR A 125 -0.77 16.85 -1.51
C THR A 125 -0.83 15.51 -0.80
N MET A 126 -0.12 14.50 -1.31
CA MET A 126 -0.13 13.14 -0.73
C MET A 126 0.95 12.94 0.36
N GLN A 127 1.41 14.01 1.02
CA GLN A 127 2.49 13.98 2.03
C GLN A 127 2.23 13.06 3.26
N GLY A 128 1.02 12.53 3.44
CA GLY A 128 0.69 11.58 4.51
C GLY A 128 0.81 10.09 4.13
N TRP A 129 0.91 9.80 2.83
CA TRP A 129 0.93 8.45 2.26
C TRP A 129 1.98 8.47 1.16
N PHE A 130 3.21 8.09 1.51
CA PHE A 130 4.34 8.35 0.64
C PHE A 130 4.17 7.64 -0.71
N PHE A 131 4.37 8.40 -1.79
CA PHE A 131 4.45 7.95 -3.17
C PHE A 131 5.82 8.37 -3.71
N ASP A 132 6.30 7.67 -4.74
CA ASP A 132 7.59 7.95 -5.37
C ASP A 132 7.41 8.62 -6.74
N VAL A 133 8.44 9.33 -7.22
CA VAL A 133 8.49 9.96 -8.55
C VAL A 133 9.55 9.26 -9.36
N ILE A 134 9.14 8.60 -10.45
CA ILE A 134 10.06 7.89 -11.33
C ILE A 134 10.32 8.70 -12.59
N THR A 135 11.60 8.96 -12.87
CA THR A 135 12.12 9.34 -14.19
C THR A 135 12.93 8.19 -14.73
N LEU A 136 12.53 7.65 -15.88
CA LEU A 136 13.29 6.62 -16.59
C LEU A 136 14.55 7.18 -17.25
#